data_AF-Q5JJ73-F1
#
_entry.id   AF-Q5JJ73-F1
#
_cell.length_a   1.000
_cell.length_b   1.000
_cell.length_c   1.000
_cell.angle_alpha   90.00
_cell.angle_beta   90.00
_cell.angle_gamma   90.00
#
_symmetry.space_group_name_H-M   'P 1'
#
loop_
_entity.id
_entity.type
_entity.pdbx_description
1 polymer ?
#
loop_
_entity_poly.entity_id
_entity_poly.type
_entity_poly.pdbx_seq_one_letter_code
_entity_poly.pdbx_strand_id
1 'polypeptide(L)'
;MLDPFGKRAESLIREEFGDLLALLERVPSAISVEEPISLVSWMLESENPPQELVEVDNLEELRDLFKFYALLGAASISPYGLEAEVVKRATLRLYSERIKASKNLSETMLPVVPVGENEIPHNDLNILERRMDRNLSPEEKEKLKIKYKIPIKDLLNLWGSSLKEVYIRNGYAYLRWETALKMWEKAFEKRFERAVNILYEYRDELPEFYHRLREKLEEIAEEYFKERGEMFKGTASPLRFDLFPPCVKEALKGVPAGMRNYAITVLLTSFLSYARICPNPPKKDVRIKDCINDLKIIEEEILPVIIEAGNRCKPPLFEDQPHEIKNIWYHLGFGLTDSPTMEDSGNSTWYFPPNCDKIRANAPQLCKPDKYCRGIKNPLSYYLKRLYLEGKKKEGETSE
;
A
#
# COMPACT_ATOMS: atom_id res chain seq x y z
N MET A 1 1.14 23.41 2.93
CA MET A 1 1.05 22.28 1.98
C MET A 1 -0.35 21.68 1.95
N LEU A 2 -1.04 21.83 0.81
CA LEU A 2 -2.43 21.43 0.63
C LEU A 2 -2.62 19.93 0.35
N ASP A 3 -1.78 19.35 -0.52
CA ASP A 3 -1.82 17.95 -0.91
C ASP A 3 -0.38 17.44 -1.11
N PRO A 4 0.10 16.47 -0.31
CA PRO A 4 1.49 15.99 -0.37
C PRO A 4 1.79 15.15 -1.63
N PHE A 5 0.77 14.75 -2.38
CA PHE A 5 0.87 14.11 -3.69
C PHE A 5 0.48 15.07 -4.84
N GLY A 6 0.15 16.32 -4.52
CA GLY A 6 -0.24 17.34 -5.48
C GLY A 6 0.92 17.85 -6.32
N LYS A 7 0.59 18.63 -7.36
CA LYS A 7 1.60 19.17 -8.30
C LYS A 7 2.64 20.03 -7.61
N ARG A 8 2.22 20.80 -6.59
CA ARG A 8 3.11 21.67 -5.81
C ARG A 8 4.16 20.84 -5.05
N ALA A 9 3.73 19.77 -4.37
CA ALA A 9 4.63 18.85 -3.69
C ALA A 9 5.57 18.13 -4.67
N GLU A 10 5.05 17.61 -5.78
CA GLU A 10 5.86 16.96 -6.83
C GLU A 10 6.91 17.91 -7.41
N SER A 11 6.57 19.20 -7.63
CA SER A 11 7.53 20.21 -8.11
C SER A 11 8.62 20.49 -7.09
N LEU A 12 8.25 20.73 -5.82
CA LEU A 12 9.20 21.00 -4.74
C LEU A 12 10.19 19.84 -4.55
N ILE A 13 9.70 18.59 -4.55
CA ILE A 13 10.57 17.41 -4.41
C ILE A 13 11.57 17.34 -5.57
N ARG A 14 11.08 17.52 -6.81
CA ARG A 14 11.92 17.44 -7.99
C ARG A 14 12.95 18.58 -8.07
N GLU A 15 12.56 19.80 -7.72
CA GLU A 15 13.43 20.98 -7.80
C GLU A 15 14.50 21.00 -6.70
N GLU A 16 14.14 20.64 -5.46
CA GLU A 16 15.04 20.74 -4.30
C GLU A 16 15.86 19.47 -4.05
N PHE A 17 15.33 18.29 -4.42
CA PHE A 17 15.95 16.99 -4.09
C PHE A 17 16.16 16.08 -5.32
N GLY A 18 15.57 16.40 -6.46
CA GLY A 18 15.60 15.58 -7.67
C GLY A 18 14.57 14.45 -7.66
N ASP A 19 14.58 13.61 -6.62
CA ASP A 19 13.62 12.52 -6.46
C ASP A 19 13.23 12.23 -5.00
N LEU A 20 12.30 11.28 -4.84
CA LEU A 20 11.77 10.89 -3.54
C LEU A 20 12.79 10.17 -2.66
N LEU A 21 13.72 9.39 -3.21
CA LEU A 21 14.70 8.67 -2.40
C LEU A 21 15.71 9.65 -1.81
N ALA A 22 16.17 10.61 -2.62
CA ALA A 22 17.02 11.71 -2.16
C ALA A 22 16.34 12.56 -1.08
N LEU A 23 15.01 12.81 -1.19
CA LEU A 23 14.24 13.44 -0.12
C LEU A 23 14.31 12.62 1.18
N LEU A 24 14.05 11.32 1.10
CA LEU A 24 14.01 10.43 2.27
C LEU A 24 15.38 10.30 2.96
N GLU A 25 16.49 10.40 2.22
CA GLU A 25 17.83 10.46 2.79
C GLU A 25 18.08 11.74 3.60
N ARG A 26 17.44 12.86 3.21
CA ARG A 26 17.63 14.18 3.86
C ARG A 26 16.76 14.38 5.09
N VAL A 27 15.56 13.81 5.10
CA VAL A 27 14.58 13.93 6.20
C VAL A 27 15.19 13.75 7.60
N PRO A 28 16.00 12.71 7.90
CA PRO A 28 16.57 12.49 9.23
C PRO A 28 17.48 13.62 9.74
N SER A 29 18.03 14.43 8.84
CA SER A 29 18.86 15.59 9.19
C SER A 29 18.06 16.87 9.40
N ALA A 30 16.80 16.90 8.95
CA ALA A 30 15.96 18.09 8.92
C ALA A 30 14.92 18.12 10.06
N ILE A 31 14.44 16.95 10.50
CA ILE A 31 13.36 16.84 11.51
C ILE A 31 13.63 15.74 12.53
N SER A 32 13.04 15.88 13.73
CA SER A 32 13.08 14.81 14.74
C SER A 32 11.98 13.76 14.51
N VAL A 33 12.04 12.64 15.25
CA VAL A 33 11.03 11.56 15.16
C VAL A 33 9.67 12.03 15.68
N GLU A 34 9.64 12.96 16.63
CA GLU A 34 8.44 13.49 17.26
C GLU A 34 7.61 14.36 16.30
N GLU A 35 8.27 15.00 15.33
CA GLU A 35 7.60 15.90 14.41
C GLU A 35 6.62 15.19 13.46
N PRO A 36 6.98 14.11 12.75
CA PRO A 36 6.01 13.30 12.00
C PRO A 36 4.92 12.71 12.88
N ILE A 37 5.26 12.29 14.11
CA ILE A 37 4.30 11.69 15.05
C ILE A 37 3.15 12.65 15.36
N SER A 38 3.42 13.95 15.46
CA SER A 38 2.37 14.97 15.68
C SER A 38 1.26 14.96 14.60
N LEU A 39 1.55 14.50 13.38
CA LEU A 39 0.54 14.40 12.31
C LEU A 39 -0.39 13.18 12.47
N VAL A 40 -0.11 12.29 13.42
CA VAL A 40 -0.84 11.03 13.62
C VAL A 40 -1.42 10.93 15.03
N SER A 41 -0.67 11.34 16.06
CA SER A 41 -1.04 11.12 17.48
C SER A 41 -2.38 11.76 17.87
N TRP A 42 -2.77 12.84 17.21
CA TRP A 42 -4.08 13.50 17.45
C TRP A 42 -5.28 12.57 17.25
N MET A 43 -5.14 11.48 16.48
CA MET A 43 -6.20 10.50 16.25
C MET A 43 -6.61 9.69 17.50
N LEU A 44 -5.76 9.68 18.53
CA LEU A 44 -6.08 9.05 19.82
C LEU A 44 -7.08 9.91 20.60
N GLU A 45 -6.96 11.24 20.48
CA GLU A 45 -7.70 12.18 21.33
C GLU A 45 -8.93 12.79 20.64
N SER A 46 -8.93 12.85 19.31
CA SER A 46 -9.96 13.57 18.55
C SER A 46 -10.32 12.85 17.24
N GLU A 47 -11.57 13.00 16.82
CA GLU A 47 -12.03 12.54 15.51
C GLU A 47 -11.49 13.42 14.37
N ASN A 48 -11.29 14.72 14.64
CA ASN A 48 -10.85 15.73 13.69
C ASN A 48 -9.46 16.26 14.05
N PRO A 49 -8.62 16.59 13.05
CA PRO A 49 -7.29 17.15 13.28
C PRO A 49 -7.38 18.52 13.99
N PRO A 50 -6.45 18.82 14.92
CA PRO A 50 -6.29 20.15 15.50
C PRO A 50 -6.12 21.25 14.45
N GLN A 51 -6.66 22.43 14.70
CA GLN A 51 -6.66 23.54 13.74
C GLN A 51 -5.24 24.01 13.37
N GLU A 52 -4.30 23.93 14.32
CA GLU A 52 -2.87 24.17 14.10
C GLU A 52 -2.21 23.23 13.08
N LEU A 53 -2.73 22.01 12.90
CA LEU A 53 -2.27 21.11 11.85
C LEU A 53 -2.96 21.38 10.51
N VAL A 54 -4.17 21.93 10.53
CA VAL A 54 -4.92 22.29 9.31
C VAL A 54 -4.37 23.58 8.69
N GLU A 55 -4.05 24.57 9.52
CA GLU A 55 -3.55 25.89 9.10
C GLU A 55 -2.02 25.92 9.05
N VAL A 56 -1.44 25.36 7.99
CA VAL A 56 0.02 25.39 7.78
C VAL A 56 0.43 26.66 7.06
N ASP A 57 1.38 27.40 7.64
CA ASP A 57 2.03 28.54 6.98
C ASP A 57 2.74 28.09 5.70
N ASN A 58 2.66 28.91 4.65
CA ASN A 58 3.41 28.75 3.42
C ASN A 58 4.93 28.71 3.66
N LEU A 59 5.43 29.27 4.75
CA LEU A 59 6.84 29.18 5.15
C LEU A 59 7.23 27.79 5.69
N GLU A 60 6.26 26.97 6.10
CA GLU A 60 6.48 25.64 6.67
C GLU A 60 6.16 24.49 5.72
N GLU A 61 5.81 24.76 4.46
CA GLU A 61 5.39 23.72 3.51
C GLU A 61 6.41 22.59 3.34
N LEU A 62 7.69 22.95 3.23
CA LEU A 62 8.76 21.95 3.06
C LEU A 62 8.90 21.09 4.32
N ARG A 63 8.76 21.69 5.50
CA ARG A 63 8.82 20.96 6.77
C ARG A 63 7.62 20.02 6.92
N ASP A 64 6.43 20.45 6.49
CA ASP A 64 5.24 19.60 6.43
C ASP A 64 5.41 18.42 5.45
N LEU A 65 6.02 18.66 4.28
CA LEU A 65 6.39 17.58 3.37
C LEU A 65 7.37 16.60 4.00
N PHE A 66 8.41 17.08 4.71
CA PHE A 66 9.31 16.18 5.42
C PHE A 66 8.57 15.31 6.45
N LYS A 67 7.64 15.88 7.21
CA LYS A 67 6.83 15.13 8.18
C LYS A 67 5.98 14.06 7.48
N PHE A 68 5.28 14.40 6.39
CA PHE A 68 4.48 13.43 5.65
C PHE A 68 5.32 12.30 5.03
N TYR A 69 6.42 12.66 4.35
CA TYR A 69 7.28 11.66 3.70
C TYR A 69 8.08 10.83 4.69
N ALA A 70 8.38 11.35 5.89
CA ALA A 70 8.87 10.58 7.02
C ALA A 70 7.89 9.46 7.40
N LEU A 71 6.61 9.80 7.59
CA LEU A 71 5.56 8.81 7.88
C LEU A 71 5.41 7.81 6.75
N LEU A 72 5.46 8.26 5.49
CA LEU A 72 5.36 7.38 4.33
C LEU A 72 6.53 6.39 4.26
N GLY A 73 7.75 6.84 4.57
CA GLY A 73 8.93 5.99 4.68
C GLY A 73 8.78 4.95 5.80
N ALA A 74 8.33 5.35 6.99
CA ALA A 74 8.11 4.43 8.11
C ALA A 74 6.98 3.41 7.80
N ALA A 75 5.85 3.88 7.27
CA ALA A 75 4.75 3.03 6.82
C ALA A 75 5.16 2.06 5.71
N SER A 76 6.15 2.43 4.89
CA SER A 76 6.65 1.56 3.83
C SER A 76 7.41 0.34 4.32
N ILE A 77 7.88 0.31 5.57
CA ILE A 77 8.54 -0.87 6.16
C ILE A 77 7.51 -2.01 6.33
N SER A 78 6.26 -1.67 6.64
CA SER A 78 5.13 -2.60 6.78
C SER A 78 3.90 -2.06 6.04
N PRO A 79 3.86 -2.12 4.69
CA PRO A 79 2.84 -1.43 3.87
C PRO A 79 1.38 -1.79 4.16
N TYR A 80 1.16 -2.93 4.82
CA TYR A 80 -0.17 -3.45 5.21
C TYR A 80 -0.26 -3.72 6.72
N GLY A 81 0.69 -3.18 7.51
CA GLY A 81 0.68 -3.21 8.96
C GLY A 81 -0.30 -2.20 9.55
N LEU A 82 -0.43 -2.24 10.88
CA LEU A 82 -1.26 -1.31 11.65
C LEU A 82 -0.74 0.13 11.51
N GLU A 83 0.58 0.28 11.49
CA GLU A 83 1.30 1.55 11.38
C GLU A 83 0.97 2.25 10.06
N ALA A 84 0.97 1.50 8.95
CA ALA A 84 0.62 2.04 7.64
C ALA A 84 -0.86 2.43 7.55
N GLU A 85 -1.77 1.66 8.19
CA GLU A 85 -3.20 1.99 8.21
C GLU A 85 -3.47 3.25 9.05
N VAL A 86 -2.87 3.37 10.25
CA VAL A 86 -3.08 4.55 11.11
C VAL A 86 -2.51 5.81 10.44
N VAL A 87 -1.32 5.73 9.83
CA VAL A 87 -0.73 6.84 9.07
C VAL A 87 -1.63 7.25 7.92
N LYS A 88 -2.15 6.28 7.15
CA LYS A 88 -3.04 6.57 6.02
C LYS A 88 -4.32 7.25 6.50
N ARG A 89 -4.97 6.75 7.55
CA ARG A 89 -6.20 7.34 8.09
C ARG A 89 -5.95 8.76 8.63
N ALA A 90 -4.86 8.97 9.36
CA ALA A 90 -4.49 10.27 9.93
C ALA A 90 -4.28 11.29 8.83
N THR A 91 -3.38 10.98 7.89
CA THR A 91 -2.99 11.90 6.84
C THR A 91 -4.15 12.16 5.88
N LEU A 92 -4.95 11.15 5.53
CA LEU A 92 -6.15 11.33 4.71
C LEU A 92 -7.13 12.32 5.35
N ARG A 93 -7.45 12.15 6.64
CA ARG A 93 -8.33 13.07 7.37
C ARG A 93 -7.74 14.47 7.44
N LEU A 94 -6.46 14.58 7.82
CA LEU A 94 -5.75 15.85 7.91
C LEU A 94 -5.80 16.63 6.59
N TYR A 95 -5.37 16.02 5.48
CA TYR A 95 -5.33 16.69 4.19
C TYR A 95 -6.73 16.91 3.61
N SER A 96 -7.72 16.05 3.91
CA SER A 96 -9.13 16.31 3.57
C SER A 96 -9.63 17.59 4.25
N GLU A 97 -9.33 17.80 5.55
CA GLU A 97 -9.69 19.03 6.25
C GLU A 97 -8.95 20.27 5.71
N ARG A 98 -7.65 20.16 5.36
CA ARG A 98 -6.93 21.25 4.68
C ARG A 98 -7.59 21.65 3.36
N ILE A 99 -8.04 20.66 2.59
CA ILE A 99 -8.75 20.90 1.32
C ILE A 99 -10.12 21.52 1.56
N LYS A 100 -10.88 21.07 2.55
CA LYS A 100 -12.15 21.69 2.95
C LYS A 100 -11.98 23.14 3.38
N ALA A 101 -10.95 23.43 4.18
CA ALA A 101 -10.63 24.78 4.65
C ALA A 101 -10.25 25.71 3.49
N SER A 102 -9.39 25.25 2.58
CA SER A 102 -8.97 26.02 1.40
C SER A 102 -10.08 26.18 0.34
N LYS A 103 -11.10 25.31 0.36
CA LYS A 103 -12.15 25.20 -0.67
C LYS A 103 -11.57 25.07 -2.10
N ASN A 104 -10.40 24.46 -2.22
CA ASN A 104 -9.67 24.34 -3.49
C ASN A 104 -9.20 22.91 -3.73
N LEU A 105 -9.62 22.32 -4.86
CA LEU A 105 -9.14 21.02 -5.33
C LEU A 105 -8.20 21.12 -6.56
N SER A 106 -8.03 22.30 -7.15
CA SER A 106 -7.31 22.46 -8.42
C SER A 106 -5.79 22.26 -8.33
N GLU A 107 -5.22 22.42 -7.14
CA GLU A 107 -3.78 22.24 -6.87
C GLU A 107 -3.43 20.82 -6.41
N THR A 108 -4.44 19.96 -6.24
CA THR A 108 -4.28 18.59 -5.76
C THR A 108 -3.80 17.64 -6.86
N MET A 109 -3.52 16.39 -6.48
CA MET A 109 -3.19 15.32 -7.42
C MET A 109 -4.36 14.92 -8.33
N LEU A 110 -5.59 15.29 -7.97
CA LEU A 110 -6.79 14.98 -8.74
C LEU A 110 -6.83 15.90 -9.97
N PRO A 111 -6.96 15.38 -11.21
CA PRO A 111 -6.94 16.19 -12.43
C PRO A 111 -8.27 16.90 -12.68
N VAL A 112 -8.76 17.62 -11.67
CA VAL A 112 -9.95 18.46 -11.75
C VAL A 112 -9.57 19.88 -12.15
N VAL A 113 -10.47 20.52 -12.88
CA VAL A 113 -10.41 21.96 -13.16
C VAL A 113 -11.74 22.60 -12.79
N PRO A 114 -11.77 23.87 -12.37
CA PRO A 114 -13.01 24.60 -12.17
C PRO A 114 -13.87 24.60 -13.44
N VAL A 115 -15.18 24.55 -13.28
CA VAL A 115 -16.11 24.69 -14.41
C VAL A 115 -16.12 26.14 -14.88
N GLY A 116 -15.84 26.36 -16.15
CA GLY A 116 -15.90 27.68 -16.77
C GLY A 116 -17.34 28.18 -16.93
N GLU A 117 -17.47 29.49 -17.15
CA GLU A 117 -18.76 30.12 -17.41
C GLU A 117 -19.39 29.54 -18.69
N ASN A 118 -20.70 29.28 -18.64
CA ASN A 118 -21.51 28.80 -19.77
C ASN A 118 -21.09 27.43 -20.38
N GLU A 119 -20.25 26.64 -19.72
CA GLU A 119 -19.90 25.30 -20.19
C GLU A 119 -21.07 24.31 -20.15
N ILE A 120 -21.92 24.44 -19.13
CA ILE A 120 -23.14 23.65 -18.97
C ILE A 120 -24.32 24.50 -19.47
N PRO A 121 -25.16 23.99 -20.38
CA PRO A 121 -26.36 24.68 -20.82
C PRO A 121 -27.24 25.11 -19.64
N HIS A 122 -27.84 26.29 -19.73
CA HIS A 122 -28.63 26.88 -18.64
C HIS A 122 -29.78 25.96 -18.18
N ASN A 123 -30.45 25.28 -19.11
CA ASN A 123 -31.53 24.35 -18.79
C ASN A 123 -31.03 23.13 -17.99
N ASP A 124 -29.86 22.60 -18.35
CA ASP A 124 -29.25 21.48 -17.64
C ASP A 124 -28.85 21.90 -16.21
N LEU A 125 -28.26 23.09 -16.04
CA LEU A 125 -27.95 23.66 -14.72
C LEU A 125 -29.20 23.83 -13.85
N ASN A 126 -30.31 24.28 -14.44
CA ASN A 126 -31.57 24.45 -13.70
C ASN A 126 -32.08 23.12 -13.13
N ILE A 127 -31.86 22.01 -13.84
CA ILE A 127 -32.19 20.65 -13.38
C ILE A 127 -31.16 20.15 -12.36
N LEU A 128 -29.88 20.18 -12.71
CA LEU A 128 -28.79 19.59 -11.94
C LEU A 128 -28.59 20.27 -10.57
N GLU A 129 -28.78 21.58 -10.50
CA GLU A 129 -28.63 22.38 -9.27
C GLU A 129 -29.97 22.75 -8.64
N ARG A 130 -31.10 22.29 -9.21
CA ARG A 130 -32.47 22.62 -8.75
C ARG A 130 -32.70 24.12 -8.53
N ARG A 131 -32.19 24.97 -9.43
CA ARG A 131 -32.18 26.44 -9.25
C ARG A 131 -33.56 27.07 -9.06
N MET A 132 -34.60 26.46 -9.65
CA MET A 132 -35.99 26.94 -9.54
C MET A 132 -36.71 26.47 -8.27
N ASP A 133 -36.10 25.59 -7.49
CA ASP A 133 -36.69 25.12 -6.24
C ASP A 133 -36.60 26.20 -5.16
N ARG A 134 -37.77 26.67 -4.73
CA ARG A 134 -37.90 27.72 -3.71
C ARG A 134 -37.86 27.18 -2.29
N ASN A 135 -37.97 25.86 -2.12
CA ASN A 135 -37.98 25.22 -0.80
C ASN A 135 -36.56 24.92 -0.28
N LEU A 136 -35.53 25.04 -1.14
CA LEU A 136 -34.14 24.79 -0.76
C LEU A 136 -33.54 26.01 -0.05
N SER A 137 -32.87 25.75 1.08
CA SER A 137 -32.08 26.74 1.80
C SER A 137 -30.86 27.20 0.97
N PRO A 138 -30.27 28.36 1.29
CA PRO A 138 -29.03 28.81 0.63
C PRO A 138 -27.89 27.79 0.72
N GLU A 139 -27.77 27.08 1.85
CA GLU A 139 -26.75 26.05 2.08
C GLU A 139 -26.99 24.80 1.22
N GLU A 140 -28.25 24.36 1.09
CA GLU A 140 -28.61 23.25 0.24
C GLU A 140 -28.34 23.57 -1.24
N LYS A 141 -28.69 24.79 -1.67
CA LYS A 141 -28.36 25.26 -3.02
C LYS A 141 -26.86 25.27 -3.28
N GLU A 142 -26.06 25.67 -2.30
CA GLU A 142 -24.59 25.67 -2.40
C GLU A 142 -24.02 24.25 -2.54
N LYS A 143 -24.55 23.27 -1.81
CA LYS A 143 -24.14 21.85 -1.92
C LYS A 143 -24.46 21.25 -3.30
N LEU A 144 -25.52 21.72 -3.95
CA LEU A 144 -25.93 21.25 -5.28
C LEU A 144 -25.10 21.84 -6.42
N LYS A 145 -24.36 22.93 -6.18
CA LYS A 145 -23.57 23.60 -7.23
C LYS A 145 -22.50 22.68 -7.80
N ILE A 146 -22.43 22.68 -9.12
CA ILE A 146 -21.36 22.02 -9.85
C ILE A 146 -20.15 22.97 -9.85
N LYS A 147 -19.01 22.51 -9.33
CA LYS A 147 -17.82 23.34 -9.15
C LYS A 147 -16.64 22.91 -10.01
N TYR A 148 -16.51 21.61 -10.23
CA TYR A 148 -15.35 21.04 -10.92
C TYR A 148 -15.77 20.15 -12.08
N LYS A 149 -14.85 19.97 -13.03
CA LYS A 149 -14.94 18.94 -14.06
C LYS A 149 -13.67 18.12 -14.09
N ILE A 150 -13.78 16.86 -14.47
CA ILE A 150 -12.67 15.91 -14.61
C ILE A 150 -12.77 15.18 -15.96
N PRO A 151 -11.67 14.89 -16.66
CA PRO A 151 -11.73 14.05 -17.86
C PRO A 151 -12.32 12.67 -17.53
N ILE A 152 -13.21 12.15 -18.38
CA ILE A 152 -13.89 10.85 -18.13
C ILE A 152 -12.89 9.71 -17.92
N LYS A 153 -11.77 9.71 -18.64
CA LYS A 153 -10.71 8.69 -18.49
C LYS A 153 -10.19 8.60 -17.04
N ASP A 154 -10.12 9.74 -16.35
CA ASP A 154 -9.61 9.83 -14.99
C ASP A 154 -10.72 9.53 -13.98
N LEU A 155 -11.96 9.94 -14.27
CA LEU A 155 -13.15 9.53 -13.52
C LEU A 155 -13.26 7.99 -13.45
N LEU A 156 -13.21 7.30 -14.60
CA LEU A 156 -13.43 5.85 -14.67
C LEU A 156 -12.43 5.03 -13.83
N ASN A 157 -11.25 5.58 -13.54
CA ASN A 157 -10.27 4.94 -12.66
C ASN A 157 -10.62 5.03 -11.17
N LEU A 158 -11.48 5.96 -10.78
CA LEU A 158 -11.84 6.27 -9.38
C LEU A 158 -13.33 6.02 -9.09
N TRP A 159 -14.16 5.98 -10.13
CA TRP A 159 -15.60 5.86 -10.03
C TRP A 159 -16.03 4.40 -9.83
N GLY A 160 -16.83 4.15 -8.79
CA GLY A 160 -17.39 2.83 -8.49
C GLY A 160 -18.90 2.75 -8.71
N SER A 161 -19.58 3.88 -8.90
CA SER A 161 -21.04 3.97 -9.02
C SER A 161 -21.49 4.01 -10.48
N SER A 162 -22.80 4.17 -10.69
CA SER A 162 -23.35 4.32 -12.04
C SER A 162 -22.89 5.63 -12.67
N LEU A 163 -22.53 5.64 -13.96
CA LEU A 163 -22.29 6.88 -14.70
C LEU A 163 -23.55 7.75 -14.83
N LYS A 164 -24.74 7.19 -14.55
CA LYS A 164 -26.01 7.94 -14.54
C LYS A 164 -26.06 8.99 -13.42
N GLU A 165 -25.23 8.86 -12.40
CA GLU A 165 -25.18 9.80 -11.27
C GLU A 165 -24.35 11.06 -11.56
N VAL A 166 -23.65 11.10 -12.70
CA VAL A 166 -22.75 12.19 -13.04
C VAL A 166 -23.12 12.78 -14.39
N TYR A 167 -23.18 14.11 -14.47
CA TYR A 167 -23.40 14.80 -15.72
C TYR A 167 -22.14 14.74 -16.58
N ILE A 168 -22.26 14.21 -17.80
CA ILE A 168 -21.16 14.02 -18.73
C ILE A 168 -21.39 14.86 -19.98
N ARG A 169 -20.41 15.69 -20.35
CA ARG A 169 -20.45 16.51 -21.56
C ARG A 169 -19.04 16.77 -22.07
N ASN A 170 -18.86 16.74 -23.40
CA ASN A 170 -17.60 17.06 -24.08
C ASN A 170 -16.37 16.29 -23.55
N GLY A 171 -16.53 15.03 -23.16
CA GLY A 171 -15.43 14.21 -22.62
C GLY A 171 -15.08 14.48 -21.15
N TYR A 172 -15.86 15.33 -20.48
CA TYR A 172 -15.71 15.64 -19.05
C TYR A 172 -16.92 15.17 -18.26
N ALA A 173 -16.66 14.82 -17.00
CA ALA A 173 -17.66 14.60 -15.99
C ALA A 173 -17.68 15.79 -15.03
N TYR A 174 -18.86 16.32 -14.76
CA TYR A 174 -19.08 17.52 -13.99
C TYR A 174 -19.51 17.16 -12.56
N LEU A 175 -18.80 17.70 -11.59
CA LEU A 175 -18.81 17.27 -10.19
C LEU A 175 -19.18 18.41 -9.25
N ARG A 176 -20.00 18.06 -8.26
CA ARG A 176 -20.19 18.88 -7.05
C ARG A 176 -18.98 18.78 -6.14
N TRP A 177 -18.86 19.72 -5.20
CA TRP A 177 -17.79 19.73 -4.20
C TRP A 177 -17.62 18.38 -3.48
N GLU A 178 -18.69 17.86 -2.90
CA GLU A 178 -18.65 16.62 -2.11
C GLU A 178 -18.22 15.41 -2.96
N THR A 179 -18.68 15.33 -4.21
CA THR A 179 -18.29 14.27 -5.13
C THR A 179 -16.81 14.37 -5.50
N ALA A 180 -16.32 15.58 -5.80
CA ALA A 180 -14.93 15.81 -6.12
C ALA A 180 -14.00 15.52 -4.94
N LEU A 181 -14.41 15.89 -3.72
CA LEU A 181 -13.67 15.59 -2.49
C LEU A 181 -13.60 14.08 -2.22
N LYS A 182 -14.73 13.36 -2.29
CA LYS A 182 -14.74 11.89 -2.17
C LYS A 182 -13.86 11.20 -3.21
N MET A 183 -13.77 11.77 -4.42
CA MET A 183 -12.88 11.26 -5.46
C MET A 183 -11.40 11.52 -5.13
N TRP A 184 -11.09 12.70 -4.59
CA TRP A 184 -9.75 13.03 -4.10
C TRP A 184 -9.34 12.06 -2.98
N GLU A 185 -10.22 11.78 -2.01
CA GLU A 185 -9.95 10.84 -0.92
C GLU A 185 -9.59 9.44 -1.44
N LYS A 186 -10.38 8.91 -2.40
CA LYS A 186 -10.08 7.63 -3.06
C LYS A 186 -8.77 7.66 -3.86
N ALA A 187 -8.45 8.79 -4.48
CA ALA A 187 -7.19 8.95 -5.19
C ALA A 187 -6.01 8.99 -4.22
N PHE A 188 -6.20 9.60 -3.04
CA PHE A 188 -5.19 9.72 -1.99
C PHE A 188 -4.82 8.34 -1.47
N GLU A 189 -5.81 7.53 -1.10
CA GLU A 189 -5.59 6.16 -0.63
C GLU A 189 -4.82 5.32 -1.66
N LYS A 190 -5.20 5.40 -2.94
CA LYS A 190 -4.51 4.67 -4.02
C LYS A 190 -3.08 5.14 -4.22
N ARG A 191 -2.83 6.46 -4.12
CA ARG A 191 -1.49 7.05 -4.24
C ARG A 191 -0.62 6.66 -3.05
N PHE A 192 -1.17 6.74 -1.84
CA PHE A 192 -0.52 6.30 -0.60
C PHE A 192 -0.11 4.83 -0.70
N GLU A 193 -1.06 3.93 -1.00
CA GLU A 193 -0.80 2.50 -1.16
C GLU A 193 0.27 2.24 -2.22
N ARG A 194 0.20 2.92 -3.37
CA ARG A 194 1.22 2.77 -4.41
C ARG A 194 2.60 3.22 -3.90
N ALA A 195 2.67 4.33 -3.18
CA ALA A 195 3.93 4.87 -2.71
C ALA A 195 4.58 3.98 -1.65
N VAL A 196 3.82 3.49 -0.64
CA VAL A 196 4.36 2.54 0.35
C VAL A 196 4.84 1.24 -0.30
N ASN A 197 4.14 0.72 -1.31
CA ASN A 197 4.58 -0.47 -2.04
C ASN A 197 5.85 -0.25 -2.87
N ILE A 198 6.04 0.96 -3.42
CA ILE A 198 7.26 1.31 -4.13
C ILE A 198 8.43 1.43 -3.15
N LEU A 199 8.22 2.10 -2.02
CA LEU A 199 9.23 2.33 -0.99
C LEU A 199 9.59 1.06 -0.22
N TYR A 200 8.67 0.09 -0.09
CA TYR A 200 8.95 -1.21 0.52
C TYR A 200 10.12 -1.95 -0.14
N GLU A 201 10.36 -1.73 -1.44
CA GLU A 201 11.53 -2.28 -2.15
C GLU A 201 12.85 -1.65 -1.69
N TYR A 202 12.80 -0.41 -1.21
CA TYR A 202 13.96 0.36 -0.74
C TYR A 202 14.01 0.42 0.79
N ARG A 203 13.14 -0.32 1.50
CA ARG A 203 13.06 -0.27 2.97
C ARG A 203 14.40 -0.54 3.65
N ASP A 204 15.24 -1.38 3.02
CA ASP A 204 16.55 -1.75 3.53
C ASP A 204 17.62 -0.67 3.30
N GLU A 205 17.35 0.31 2.42
CA GLU A 205 18.20 1.48 2.13
C GLU A 205 17.77 2.68 2.99
N LEU A 206 16.63 2.60 3.68
CA LEU A 206 16.14 3.68 4.53
C LEU A 206 17.01 3.83 5.80
N PRO A 207 17.36 5.06 6.19
CA PRO A 207 18.04 5.34 7.45
C PRO A 207 17.33 4.78 8.70
N GLU A 208 18.08 4.47 9.76
CA GLU A 208 17.56 3.97 11.05
C GLU A 208 16.47 4.88 11.68
N PHE A 209 16.45 6.16 11.30
CA PHE A 209 15.38 7.10 11.63
C PHE A 209 13.98 6.52 11.34
N TYR A 210 13.79 5.84 10.21
CA TYR A 210 12.50 5.31 9.79
C TYR A 210 12.07 4.10 10.63
N HIS A 211 13.01 3.28 11.09
CA HIS A 211 12.74 2.17 12.00
C HIS A 211 12.29 2.68 13.38
N ARG A 212 12.98 3.67 13.94
CA ARG A 212 12.57 4.32 15.21
C ARG A 212 11.21 5.02 15.09
N LEU A 213 10.93 5.65 13.95
CA LEU A 213 9.63 6.26 13.71
C LEU A 213 8.53 5.19 13.61
N ARG A 214 8.81 4.06 12.96
CA ARG A 214 7.87 2.93 12.88
C ARG A 214 7.54 2.37 14.26
N GLU A 215 8.53 2.18 15.14
CA GLU A 215 8.31 1.68 16.51
C GLU A 215 7.32 2.57 17.28
N LYS A 216 7.45 3.90 17.20
CA LYS A 216 6.48 4.82 17.81
C LYS A 216 5.09 4.77 17.14
N LEU A 217 5.04 4.55 15.83
CA LEU A 217 3.77 4.39 15.12
C LEU A 217 3.07 3.07 15.46
N GLU A 218 3.85 2.02 15.78
CA GLU A 218 3.34 0.73 16.24
C GLU A 218 2.61 0.89 17.58
N GLU A 219 3.21 1.59 18.55
CA GLU A 219 2.58 1.93 19.83
C GLU A 219 1.25 2.70 19.62
N ILE A 220 1.26 3.76 18.80
CA ILE A 220 0.05 4.55 18.50
C ILE A 220 -1.02 3.70 17.81
N ALA A 221 -0.62 2.83 16.88
CA ALA A 221 -1.56 2.00 16.15
C ALA A 221 -2.20 0.95 17.05
N GLU A 222 -1.42 0.29 17.90
CA GLU A 222 -1.93 -0.68 18.88
C GLU A 222 -2.96 -0.04 19.80
N GLU A 223 -2.66 1.15 20.35
CA GLU A 223 -3.61 1.91 21.16
C GLU A 223 -4.88 2.26 20.38
N TYR A 224 -4.71 2.88 19.20
CA TYR A 224 -5.80 3.33 18.34
C TYR A 224 -6.79 2.22 17.97
N PHE A 225 -6.29 1.03 17.59
CA PHE A 225 -7.12 -0.09 17.15
C PHE A 225 -7.67 -0.91 18.32
N LYS A 226 -6.95 -1.02 19.44
CA LYS A 226 -7.42 -1.70 20.65
C LYS A 226 -8.64 -1.02 21.24
N GLU A 227 -8.66 0.31 21.32
CA GLU A 227 -9.81 1.07 21.82
C GLU A 227 -11.06 0.94 20.94
N ARG A 228 -10.87 0.70 19.64
CA ARG A 228 -11.96 0.61 18.65
C ARG A 228 -12.40 -0.83 18.36
N GLY A 229 -11.75 -1.83 18.95
CA GLY A 229 -12.08 -3.24 18.74
C GLY A 229 -11.89 -3.74 17.29
N GLU A 230 -11.11 -3.03 16.48
CA GLU A 230 -10.83 -3.39 15.09
C GLU A 230 -9.71 -4.47 15.05
N MET A 231 -10.04 -5.72 14.68
CA MET A 231 -9.03 -6.78 14.50
C MET A 231 -8.37 -6.69 13.12
N PHE A 232 -7.19 -6.08 13.05
CA PHE A 232 -6.37 -6.13 11.84
C PHE A 232 -5.54 -7.42 11.76
N LYS A 233 -5.78 -8.23 10.73
CA LYS A 233 -5.00 -9.45 10.46
C LYS A 233 -3.83 -9.15 9.50
N GLY A 234 -2.79 -8.51 10.02
CA GLY A 234 -1.48 -8.35 9.36
C GLY A 234 -0.41 -9.33 9.84
N THR A 235 -0.76 -10.24 10.77
CA THR A 235 0.17 -11.17 11.44
C THR A 235 0.22 -12.53 10.76
N ALA A 236 1.24 -13.33 11.11
CA ALA A 236 1.41 -14.71 10.66
C ALA A 236 0.10 -15.49 10.83
N SER A 237 -0.49 -15.91 9.71
CA SER A 237 -1.76 -16.63 9.65
C SER A 237 -1.62 -17.83 8.69
N PRO A 238 -2.52 -18.82 8.77
CA PRO A 238 -2.49 -19.96 7.84
C PRO A 238 -2.48 -19.47 6.38
N LEU A 239 -1.70 -20.15 5.54
CA LEU A 239 -1.55 -19.78 4.13
C LEU A 239 -2.89 -19.84 3.38
N ARG A 240 -3.25 -18.75 2.71
CA ARG A 240 -4.46 -18.61 1.90
C ARG A 240 -4.13 -18.69 0.42
N PHE A 241 -4.08 -19.91 -0.10
CA PHE A 241 -3.71 -20.23 -1.49
C PHE A 241 -4.57 -19.52 -2.53
N ASP A 242 -5.84 -19.27 -2.21
CA ASP A 242 -6.79 -18.52 -3.04
C ASP A 242 -6.35 -17.06 -3.28
N LEU A 243 -5.61 -16.49 -2.33
CA LEU A 243 -5.12 -15.11 -2.34
C LEU A 243 -3.70 -14.97 -2.91
N PHE A 244 -3.05 -16.06 -3.30
CA PHE A 244 -1.68 -15.99 -3.83
C PHE A 244 -1.57 -15.23 -5.16
N PRO A 245 -0.40 -14.60 -5.42
CA PRO A 245 -0.13 -13.93 -6.69
C PRO A 245 -0.09 -14.91 -7.86
N PRO A 246 -0.40 -14.46 -9.09
CA PRO A 246 -0.39 -15.32 -10.28
C PRO A 246 0.94 -16.07 -10.50
N CYS A 247 2.08 -15.44 -10.23
CA CYS A 247 3.39 -16.08 -10.39
C CYS A 247 3.61 -17.26 -9.42
N VAL A 248 3.18 -17.13 -8.17
CA VAL A 248 3.24 -18.23 -7.19
C VAL A 248 2.24 -19.31 -7.56
N LYS A 249 1.04 -18.93 -8.02
CA LYS A 249 0.04 -19.89 -8.51
C LYS A 249 0.56 -20.72 -9.67
N GLU A 250 1.31 -20.13 -10.62
CA GLU A 250 1.94 -20.91 -11.69
C GLU A 250 3.12 -21.76 -11.21
N ALA A 251 3.92 -21.28 -10.25
CA ALA A 251 4.96 -22.11 -9.64
C ALA A 251 4.36 -23.35 -8.95
N LEU A 252 3.24 -23.19 -8.22
CA LEU A 252 2.55 -24.29 -7.54
C LEU A 252 1.99 -25.37 -8.49
N LYS A 253 1.66 -25.02 -9.72
CA LYS A 253 1.19 -25.98 -10.74
C LYS A 253 2.32 -26.84 -11.33
N GLY A 254 3.58 -26.48 -11.06
CA GLY A 254 4.74 -27.05 -11.71
C GLY A 254 5.07 -26.35 -13.02
N VAL A 255 6.37 -26.25 -13.31
CA VAL A 255 6.91 -25.53 -14.47
C VAL A 255 7.72 -26.47 -15.39
N PRO A 256 7.89 -26.12 -16.67
CA PRO A 256 8.75 -26.89 -17.58
C PRO A 256 10.23 -26.78 -17.20
N ALA A 257 11.04 -27.66 -17.80
CA ALA A 257 12.49 -27.64 -17.71
C ALA A 257 13.06 -26.24 -18.05
N GLY A 258 14.17 -25.89 -17.39
CA GLY A 258 14.86 -24.60 -17.57
C GLY A 258 14.51 -23.54 -16.53
N MET A 259 13.37 -23.63 -15.83
CA MET A 259 13.01 -22.68 -14.76
C MET A 259 12.58 -23.31 -13.43
N ARG A 260 12.67 -24.65 -13.30
CA ARG A 260 12.28 -25.41 -12.10
C ARG A 260 12.95 -24.88 -10.83
N ASN A 261 14.29 -24.77 -10.84
CA ASN A 261 15.07 -24.28 -9.70
C ASN A 261 14.69 -22.86 -9.30
N TYR A 262 14.52 -21.96 -10.28
CA TYR A 262 14.12 -20.59 -9.99
C TYR A 262 12.69 -20.51 -9.44
N ALA A 263 11.74 -21.22 -10.06
CA ALA A 263 10.34 -21.17 -9.67
C ALA A 263 10.09 -21.80 -8.29
N ILE A 264 10.72 -22.95 -8.02
CA ILE A 264 10.50 -23.72 -6.80
C ILE A 264 11.43 -23.26 -5.70
N THR A 265 12.75 -23.41 -5.90
CA THR A 265 13.74 -23.19 -4.84
C THR A 265 13.91 -21.71 -4.50
N VAL A 266 13.92 -20.82 -5.49
CA VAL A 266 14.13 -19.38 -5.27
C VAL A 266 12.81 -18.68 -4.94
N LEU A 267 11.82 -18.72 -5.84
CA LEU A 267 10.58 -17.96 -5.69
C LEU A 267 9.62 -18.60 -4.67
N LEU A 268 9.24 -19.85 -4.86
CA LEU A 268 8.18 -20.47 -4.05
C LEU A 268 8.63 -20.64 -2.59
N THR A 269 9.85 -21.15 -2.35
CA THR A 269 10.41 -21.31 -1.00
C THR A 269 10.41 -20.00 -0.22
N SER A 270 11.05 -18.96 -0.77
CA SER A 270 11.13 -17.65 -0.12
C SER A 270 9.75 -17.03 0.11
N PHE A 271 8.86 -17.12 -0.88
CA PHE A 271 7.51 -16.57 -0.77
C PHE A 271 6.72 -17.24 0.35
N LEU A 272 6.66 -18.58 0.36
CA LEU A 272 5.90 -19.31 1.37
C LEU A 272 6.47 -19.10 2.76
N SER A 273 7.80 -19.07 2.91
CA SER A 273 8.43 -18.83 4.20
C SER A 273 8.07 -17.46 4.77
N TYR A 274 8.22 -16.38 3.99
CA TYR A 274 7.86 -15.05 4.50
C TYR A 274 6.34 -14.92 4.68
N ALA A 275 5.53 -15.39 3.73
CA ALA A 275 4.07 -15.31 3.81
C ALA A 275 3.48 -16.05 5.04
N ARG A 276 4.14 -17.11 5.52
CA ARG A 276 3.67 -17.90 6.66
C ARG A 276 4.34 -17.54 7.98
N ILE A 277 5.65 -17.31 7.98
CA ILE A 277 6.47 -17.18 9.20
C ILE A 277 6.63 -15.71 9.61
N CYS A 278 7.02 -14.85 8.68
CA CYS A 278 7.31 -13.45 8.97
C CYS A 278 6.90 -12.53 7.80
N PRO A 279 5.60 -12.22 7.63
CA PRO A 279 5.14 -11.44 6.47
C PRO A 279 5.68 -10.00 6.48
N ASN A 280 5.91 -9.43 7.66
CA ASN A 280 6.50 -8.11 7.87
C ASN A 280 7.80 -8.26 8.65
N PRO A 281 8.93 -8.61 8.01
CA PRO A 281 10.19 -8.78 8.71
C PRO A 281 10.67 -7.44 9.29
N PRO A 282 11.06 -7.39 10.59
CA PRO A 282 11.42 -6.13 11.24
C PRO A 282 12.75 -5.57 10.74
N LYS A 283 13.67 -6.44 10.28
CA LYS A 283 15.04 -6.10 9.86
C LYS A 283 15.51 -7.02 8.72
N LYS A 284 16.56 -6.59 8.01
CA LYS A 284 17.15 -7.30 6.85
C LYS A 284 17.74 -8.67 7.19
N ASP A 285 18.43 -8.78 8.32
CA ASP A 285 19.10 -10.02 8.74
C ASP A 285 18.23 -10.89 9.65
N VAL A 286 16.90 -10.76 9.53
CA VAL A 286 15.98 -11.62 10.28
C VAL A 286 16.26 -13.07 9.92
N ARG A 287 16.37 -13.91 10.94
CA ARG A 287 16.51 -15.36 10.79
C ARG A 287 15.20 -16.01 11.17
N ILE A 288 14.98 -17.21 10.65
CA ILE A 288 13.77 -17.98 10.98
C ILE A 288 13.62 -18.18 12.50
N LYS A 289 14.73 -18.41 13.23
CA LYS A 289 14.69 -18.52 14.71
C LYS A 289 14.27 -17.27 15.46
N ASP A 290 14.30 -16.10 14.80
CA ASP A 290 13.81 -14.86 15.39
C ASP A 290 12.27 -14.74 15.26
N CYS A 291 11.62 -15.67 14.53
CA CYS A 291 10.17 -15.64 14.24
C CYS A 291 9.42 -16.89 14.70
N ILE A 292 10.08 -18.05 14.77
CA ILE A 292 9.50 -19.32 15.24
C ILE A 292 10.48 -20.05 16.16
N ASN A 293 9.93 -20.85 17.09
CA ASN A 293 10.71 -21.57 18.11
C ASN A 293 11.04 -23.01 17.71
N ASP A 294 10.36 -23.58 16.71
CA ASP A 294 10.58 -24.94 16.21
C ASP A 294 10.31 -25.03 14.70
N LEU A 295 10.73 -26.14 14.08
CA LEU A 295 10.63 -26.36 12.64
C LEU A 295 9.28 -26.88 12.16
N LYS A 296 8.30 -27.14 13.05
CA LYS A 296 7.04 -27.81 12.66
C LYS A 296 6.27 -27.05 11.61
N ILE A 297 6.22 -25.71 11.71
CA ILE A 297 5.56 -24.86 10.70
C ILE A 297 6.20 -25.06 9.32
N ILE A 298 7.53 -25.23 9.27
CA ILE A 298 8.24 -25.46 8.02
C ILE A 298 7.97 -26.87 7.51
N GLU A 299 8.13 -27.88 8.36
CA GLU A 299 8.02 -29.30 8.00
C GLU A 299 6.59 -29.72 7.64
N GLU A 300 5.58 -29.18 8.33
CA GLU A 300 4.19 -29.60 8.18
C GLU A 300 3.39 -28.71 7.22
N GLU A 301 3.73 -27.42 7.08
CA GLU A 301 2.94 -26.48 6.26
C GLU A 301 3.68 -25.97 5.00
N ILE A 302 5.00 -25.78 5.05
CA ILE A 302 5.75 -25.12 3.96
C ILE A 302 6.41 -26.15 3.03
N LEU A 303 7.22 -27.06 3.56
CA LEU A 303 7.94 -28.07 2.77
C LEU A 303 7.01 -28.95 1.95
N PRO A 304 5.89 -29.48 2.47
CA PRO A 304 5.02 -30.35 1.69
C PRO A 304 4.51 -29.65 0.43
N VAL A 305 4.19 -28.35 0.53
CA VAL A 305 3.74 -27.52 -0.58
C VAL A 305 4.84 -27.32 -1.62
N ILE A 306 6.08 -27.07 -1.17
CA ILE A 306 7.25 -26.90 -2.06
C ILE A 306 7.57 -28.21 -2.79
N ILE A 307 7.63 -29.33 -2.06
CA ILE A 307 7.94 -30.66 -2.59
C ILE A 307 6.89 -31.07 -3.61
N GLU A 308 5.60 -30.91 -3.30
CA GLU A 308 4.51 -31.23 -4.22
C GLU A 308 4.59 -30.40 -5.50
N ALA A 309 4.85 -29.09 -5.40
CA ALA A 309 5.02 -28.22 -6.57
C ALA A 309 6.25 -28.63 -7.41
N GLY A 310 7.37 -29.00 -6.77
CA GLY A 310 8.55 -29.51 -7.46
C GLY A 310 8.28 -30.82 -8.19
N ASN A 311 7.51 -31.73 -7.60
CA ASN A 311 7.14 -33.00 -8.23
C ASN A 311 6.13 -32.85 -9.37
N ARG A 312 5.35 -31.75 -9.40
CA ARG A 312 4.51 -31.40 -10.56
C ARG A 312 5.29 -30.80 -11.74
N CYS A 313 6.56 -30.42 -11.54
CA CYS A 313 7.40 -29.92 -12.63
C CYS A 313 7.61 -30.98 -13.72
N LYS A 314 8.03 -30.54 -14.91
CA LYS A 314 8.30 -31.44 -16.05
C LYS A 314 9.75 -31.28 -16.55
N PRO A 315 10.66 -32.23 -16.26
CA PRO A 315 10.47 -33.40 -15.38
C PRO A 315 10.34 -33.01 -13.89
N PRO A 316 9.84 -33.92 -13.02
CA PRO A 316 9.74 -33.69 -11.58
C PRO A 316 11.09 -33.30 -10.97
N LEU A 317 11.13 -32.16 -10.26
CA LEU A 317 12.39 -31.55 -9.83
C LEU A 317 13.17 -32.43 -8.85
N PHE A 318 12.52 -32.93 -7.81
CA PHE A 318 13.21 -33.66 -6.74
C PHE A 318 13.45 -35.13 -7.06
N GLU A 319 12.75 -35.70 -8.06
CA GLU A 319 13.07 -37.03 -8.60
C GLU A 319 14.30 -36.96 -9.53
N ASP A 320 14.35 -35.93 -10.38
CA ASP A 320 15.45 -35.70 -11.32
C ASP A 320 16.72 -35.19 -10.61
N GLN A 321 16.55 -34.34 -9.59
CA GLN A 321 17.63 -33.69 -8.85
C GLN A 321 17.37 -33.71 -7.33
N PRO A 322 17.52 -34.86 -6.63
CA PRO A 322 17.22 -34.97 -5.20
C PRO A 322 17.99 -34.00 -4.29
N HIS A 323 19.21 -33.60 -4.70
CA HIS A 323 20.03 -32.64 -3.97
C HIS A 323 19.43 -31.23 -3.90
N GLU A 324 18.47 -30.89 -4.76
CA GLU A 324 17.78 -29.59 -4.73
C GLU A 324 16.96 -29.38 -3.45
N ILE A 325 16.65 -30.45 -2.69
CA ILE A 325 16.05 -30.34 -1.35
C ILE A 325 16.97 -29.55 -0.41
N LYS A 326 18.30 -29.75 -0.50
CA LYS A 326 19.28 -28.97 0.29
C LYS A 326 19.23 -27.49 -0.03
N ASN A 327 18.92 -27.14 -1.28
CA ASN A 327 18.81 -25.75 -1.69
C ASN A 327 17.55 -25.08 -1.08
N ILE A 328 16.48 -25.83 -0.80
CA ILE A 328 15.33 -25.30 -0.04
C ILE A 328 15.81 -24.82 1.33
N TRP A 329 16.49 -25.68 2.08
CA TRP A 329 17.03 -25.35 3.39
C TRP A 329 18.04 -24.19 3.36
N TYR A 330 18.89 -24.16 2.33
CA TYR A 330 19.79 -23.05 2.09
C TYR A 330 19.04 -21.73 1.90
N HIS A 331 17.97 -21.72 1.09
CA HIS A 331 17.15 -20.52 0.87
C HIS A 331 16.33 -20.11 2.10
N LEU A 332 16.04 -21.05 3.00
CA LEU A 332 15.43 -20.81 4.32
C LEU A 332 16.44 -20.33 5.38
N GLY A 333 17.73 -20.25 5.05
CA GLY A 333 18.76 -19.73 5.96
C GLY A 333 19.42 -20.77 6.88
N PHE A 334 19.25 -22.07 6.61
CA PHE A 334 19.82 -23.17 7.41
C PHE A 334 21.13 -23.74 6.84
N GLY A 335 21.63 -23.21 5.72
CA GLY A 335 22.77 -23.76 4.99
C GLY A 335 22.42 -25.02 4.19
N LEU A 336 23.46 -25.68 3.65
CA LEU A 336 23.31 -26.93 2.88
C LEU A 336 23.26 -28.13 3.84
N THR A 337 22.06 -28.49 4.29
CA THR A 337 21.82 -29.62 5.21
C THR A 337 20.64 -30.47 4.76
N ASP A 338 20.64 -31.74 5.16
CA ASP A 338 19.52 -32.68 4.98
C ASP A 338 18.62 -32.76 6.23
N SER A 339 19.11 -32.32 7.38
CA SER A 339 18.43 -32.44 8.67
C SER A 339 18.74 -31.20 9.50
N PRO A 340 18.12 -30.05 9.18
CA PRO A 340 18.38 -28.80 9.88
C PRO A 340 17.86 -28.87 11.32
N THR A 341 18.51 -28.14 12.21
CA THR A 341 17.97 -27.80 13.53
C THR A 341 17.77 -26.29 13.65
N MET A 342 17.10 -25.83 14.72
CA MET A 342 16.90 -24.38 14.94
C MET A 342 18.23 -23.63 15.13
N GLU A 343 19.25 -24.29 15.63
CA GLU A 343 20.62 -23.77 15.78
C GLU A 343 21.27 -23.45 14.43
N ASP A 344 20.91 -24.20 13.38
CA ASP A 344 21.41 -23.97 12.02
C ASP A 344 20.84 -22.67 11.39
N SER A 345 19.80 -22.08 11.98
CA SER A 345 19.21 -20.84 11.49
C SER A 345 20.22 -19.68 11.56
N GLY A 346 20.62 -19.19 10.38
CA GLY A 346 21.67 -18.20 10.17
C GLY A 346 22.93 -18.75 9.51
N ASN A 347 23.03 -20.06 9.24
CA ASN A 347 24.15 -20.65 8.50
C ASN A 347 24.17 -20.25 7.01
N SER A 348 23.04 -19.77 6.49
CA SER A 348 22.94 -19.05 5.22
C SER A 348 21.96 -17.88 5.34
N THR A 349 21.91 -17.02 4.33
CA THR A 349 20.92 -15.94 4.26
C THR A 349 19.52 -16.55 4.09
N TRP A 350 18.55 -16.10 4.89
CA TRP A 350 17.14 -16.36 4.60
C TRP A 350 16.72 -15.47 3.42
N TYR A 351 16.51 -16.06 2.25
CA TYR A 351 16.31 -15.31 1.02
C TYR A 351 14.92 -14.68 0.96
N PHE A 352 14.87 -13.38 0.74
CA PHE A 352 13.64 -12.65 0.48
C PHE A 352 13.08 -12.94 -0.93
N PRO A 353 11.75 -12.97 -1.13
CA PRO A 353 11.16 -13.25 -2.44
C PRO A 353 11.65 -12.28 -3.54
N PRO A 354 12.01 -12.80 -4.73
CA PRO A 354 12.45 -11.94 -5.83
C PRO A 354 11.32 -11.00 -6.26
N ASN A 355 11.68 -9.77 -6.59
CA ASN A 355 10.72 -8.78 -7.07
C ASN A 355 10.20 -9.12 -8.48
N CYS A 356 9.11 -8.47 -8.88
CA CYS A 356 8.40 -8.70 -10.14
C CYS A 356 9.30 -8.54 -11.37
N ASP A 357 10.28 -7.63 -11.32
CA ASP A 357 11.22 -7.41 -12.43
C ASP A 357 12.21 -8.57 -12.56
N LYS A 358 12.76 -9.07 -11.44
CA LYS A 358 13.58 -10.29 -11.43
C LYS A 358 12.80 -11.50 -11.92
N ILE A 359 11.53 -11.65 -11.52
CA ILE A 359 10.68 -12.75 -11.99
C ILE A 359 10.44 -12.64 -13.50
N ARG A 360 10.15 -11.44 -14.01
CA ARG A 360 9.93 -11.22 -15.44
C ARG A 360 11.19 -11.51 -16.27
N ALA A 361 12.37 -11.19 -15.75
CA ALA A 361 13.64 -11.45 -16.42
C ALA A 361 14.01 -12.95 -16.43
N ASN A 362 13.87 -13.64 -15.30
CA ASN A 362 14.36 -15.02 -15.13
C ASN A 362 13.31 -16.08 -15.47
N ALA A 363 12.02 -15.79 -15.25
CA ALA A 363 10.91 -16.71 -15.47
C ALA A 363 9.66 -15.97 -15.99
N PRO A 364 9.71 -15.36 -17.18
CA PRO A 364 8.60 -14.58 -17.74
C PRO A 364 7.29 -15.37 -17.85
N GLN A 365 7.36 -16.70 -18.01
CA GLN A 365 6.19 -17.58 -18.10
C GLN A 365 5.35 -17.62 -16.82
N LEU A 366 5.95 -17.30 -15.67
CA LEU A 366 5.22 -17.17 -14.39
C LEU A 366 4.44 -15.86 -14.31
N CYS A 367 4.84 -14.83 -15.05
CA CYS A 367 4.26 -13.50 -14.94
C CYS A 367 2.97 -13.38 -15.76
N LYS A 368 1.84 -13.77 -15.16
CA LYS A 368 0.49 -13.56 -15.70
C LYS A 368 -0.28 -12.53 -14.86
N PRO A 369 0.06 -11.23 -14.96
CA PRO A 369 -0.45 -10.22 -14.04
C PRO A 369 -1.97 -10.03 -14.15
N ASP A 370 -2.61 -9.76 -13.02
CA ASP A 370 -4.04 -9.44 -12.94
C ASP A 370 -4.27 -7.99 -12.42
N LYS A 371 -5.52 -7.65 -12.10
CA LYS A 371 -5.88 -6.31 -11.60
C LYS A 371 -5.21 -5.95 -10.26
N TYR A 372 -4.86 -6.92 -9.43
CA TYR A 372 -4.24 -6.70 -8.12
C TYR A 372 -2.72 -6.53 -8.22
N CYS A 373 -2.09 -7.01 -9.31
CA CYS A 373 -0.67 -6.77 -9.60
C CYS A 373 -0.34 -5.28 -9.90
N ARG A 374 -1.34 -4.44 -10.20
CA ARG A 374 -1.10 -3.03 -10.51
C ARG A 374 -0.50 -2.29 -9.31
N GLY A 375 0.66 -1.67 -9.53
CA GLY A 375 1.37 -0.91 -8.51
C GLY A 375 2.11 -1.77 -7.48
N ILE A 376 2.18 -3.09 -7.69
CA ILE A 376 2.90 -4.02 -6.82
C ILE A 376 4.23 -4.41 -7.45
N LYS A 377 5.30 -4.32 -6.66
CA LYS A 377 6.65 -4.69 -7.06
C LYS A 377 7.13 -6.04 -6.51
N ASN A 378 6.47 -6.60 -5.49
CA ASN A 378 6.83 -7.90 -4.91
C ASN A 378 5.62 -8.85 -4.79
N PRO A 379 5.79 -10.16 -5.05
CA PRO A 379 4.76 -11.18 -4.78
C PRO A 379 4.25 -11.20 -3.33
N LEU A 380 5.11 -10.94 -2.34
CA LEU A 380 4.72 -10.88 -0.93
C LEU A 380 3.78 -9.71 -0.68
N SER A 381 4.10 -8.51 -1.18
CA SER A 381 3.24 -7.33 -1.09
C SER A 381 1.89 -7.55 -1.78
N TYR A 382 1.84 -8.32 -2.88
CA TYR A 382 0.58 -8.73 -3.49
C TYR A 382 -0.27 -9.55 -2.50
N TYR A 383 0.33 -10.55 -1.86
CA TYR A 383 -0.38 -11.43 -0.94
C TYR A 383 -0.89 -10.67 0.28
N LEU A 384 -0.05 -9.82 0.88
CA LEU A 384 -0.42 -8.94 1.98
C LEU A 384 -1.56 -7.99 1.59
N LYS A 385 -1.51 -7.40 0.38
CA LYS A 385 -2.62 -6.60 -0.17
C LYS A 385 -3.91 -7.40 -0.24
N ARG A 386 -3.84 -8.65 -0.70
CA ARG A 386 -5.03 -9.50 -0.84
C ARG A 386 -5.61 -9.85 0.52
N LEU A 387 -4.78 -10.19 1.51
CA LEU A 387 -5.19 -10.40 2.90
C LEU A 387 -5.87 -9.15 3.47
N TYR A 388 -5.24 -7.99 3.28
CA TYR A 388 -5.76 -6.69 3.71
C TYR A 388 -7.15 -6.37 3.10
N LEU A 389 -7.28 -6.50 1.77
CA LEU A 389 -8.55 -6.25 1.08
C LEU A 389 -9.64 -7.26 1.48
N GLU A 390 -9.28 -8.51 1.75
CA GLU A 390 -10.20 -9.53 2.22
C GLU A 390 -10.65 -9.25 3.67
N GLY A 391 -9.76 -8.74 4.52
CA GLY A 391 -10.08 -8.28 5.88
C GLY A 391 -11.09 -7.14 5.86
N LYS A 392 -10.84 -6.09 5.07
CA LYS A 392 -11.75 -4.95 4.94
C LYS A 392 -13.15 -5.30 4.44
N LYS A 393 -13.26 -6.28 3.53
CA LYS A 393 -14.57 -6.75 3.06
C LYS A 393 -15.38 -7.38 4.18
N LYS A 394 -14.74 -8.19 5.02
CA LYS A 394 -15.41 -8.84 6.15
C LYS A 394 -15.87 -7.84 7.19
N GLU A 395 -15.06 -6.82 7.48
CA GLU A 395 -15.45 -5.72 8.38
C GLU A 395 -16.71 -5.00 7.88
N GLY A 396 -16.79 -4.70 6.57
CA GLY A 396 -17.96 -4.10 5.95
C GLY A 396 -19.21 -4.99 5.97
N GLU A 397 -19.05 -6.32 5.89
CA GLU A 397 -20.17 -7.28 5.99
C GLU A 397 -20.66 -7.49 7.44
N THR A 398 -19.81 -7.29 8.46
CA THR A 398 -20.23 -7.37 9.88
C THR A 398 -20.83 -6.09 10.45
N SER A 399 -20.80 -4.98 9.69
CA SER A 399 -21.34 -3.68 10.11
C SER A 399 -22.71 -3.35 9.49
N GLU A 400 -23.24 -4.23 8.63
CA GLU A 400 -24.66 -4.28 8.19
C GLU A 400 -25.40 -5.38 8.95
#